data_AF-A0A921SS23-F1
#
_entry.id   AF-A0A921SS23-F1
#
_cell.length_a   1.000
_cell.length_b   1.000
_cell.length_c   1.000
_cell.angle_alpha   90.00
_cell.angle_beta   90.00
_cell.angle_gamma   90.00
#
_symmetry.space_group_name_H-M   'P 1'
#
loop_
_entity.id
_entity.type
_entity.pdbx_description
1 polymer ?
#
loop_
_entity_poly.entity_id
_entity_poly.type
_entity_poly.pdbx_seq_one_letter_code
_entity_poly.pdbx_strand_id
1 'polypeptide(L)'
;MELGKRRVESVEVKAVPEERVLTAEEEPVLSLSLRAPALEGDAPQLRRIGRCFARQTQAWRARWEGPLYAMACAARQAAREQSRPFTPWTAELDFTVTRSGGGLLSLRTDAAERHGAARPLLVRAGETWDLSSGVPVPLSALFPARRWRRQVRSAVEEQCARRASSGEFLFYEDWPRRAAADFDPDNFYLTEDALVIFYPLHTLCPAAEGIPEFFLPLPV
;
A
#
# COMPACT_ATOMS: atom_id res chain seq x y z
N MET A 1 33.27 -6.02 27.99
CA MET A 1 33.42 -6.29 26.54
C MET A 1 32.03 -6.25 25.92
N GLU A 2 31.58 -5.06 25.52
CA GLU A 2 30.31 -4.91 24.83
C GLU A 2 30.48 -5.38 23.38
N LEU A 3 29.84 -6.49 23.03
CA LEU A 3 29.59 -6.84 21.65
C LEU A 3 28.68 -5.75 21.07
N GLY A 4 29.28 -4.71 20.49
CA GLY A 4 28.57 -3.67 19.77
C GLY A 4 27.66 -4.34 18.75
N LYS A 5 26.33 -4.29 19.00
CA LYS A 5 25.34 -4.80 18.05
C LYS A 5 25.56 -4.04 16.75
N ARG A 6 26.09 -4.73 15.73
CA ARG A 6 26.35 -4.15 14.42
C ARG A 6 25.03 -3.62 13.87
N ARG A 7 24.91 -2.30 13.77
CA ARG A 7 23.72 -1.62 13.27
C ARG A 7 23.52 -2.02 11.81
N VAL A 8 22.29 -2.40 11.46
CA VAL A 8 21.92 -2.69 10.07
C VAL A 8 21.55 -1.36 9.44
N GLU A 9 22.42 -0.85 8.56
CA GLU A 9 22.24 0.46 7.91
C GLU A 9 21.32 0.39 6.68
N SER A 10 21.32 -0.74 5.97
CA SER A 10 20.46 -1.00 4.82
C SER A 10 20.18 -2.50 4.71
N VAL A 11 19.15 -2.85 3.93
CA VAL A 11 18.80 -4.25 3.63
C VAL A 11 18.24 -4.37 2.22
N GLU A 12 18.54 -5.49 1.57
CA GLU A 12 17.93 -5.85 0.29
C GLU A 12 16.60 -6.59 0.56
N VAL A 13 15.53 -6.16 -0.11
CA VAL A 13 14.23 -6.85 -0.07
C VAL A 13 14.05 -7.58 -1.38
N LYS A 14 13.88 -8.91 -1.31
CA LYS A 14 13.63 -9.74 -2.49
C LYS A 14 12.15 -9.82 -2.76
N ALA A 15 11.82 -9.99 -4.04
CA ALA A 15 10.48 -10.32 -4.47
C ALA A 15 10.28 -11.83 -4.51
N VAL A 16 9.20 -12.31 -3.91
CA VAL A 16 8.74 -13.69 -4.04
C VAL A 16 7.52 -13.68 -4.97
N PRO A 17 7.68 -14.03 -6.26
CA PRO A 17 6.58 -14.07 -7.20
C PRO A 17 5.74 -15.34 -7.03
N GLU A 18 4.44 -15.21 -7.17
CA GLU A 18 3.49 -16.31 -7.21
C GLU A 18 2.35 -16.00 -8.16
N GLU A 19 1.98 -17.00 -8.97
CA GLU A 19 0.85 -16.93 -9.89
C GLU A 19 -0.10 -18.10 -9.61
N ARG A 20 -1.40 -17.85 -9.55
CA ARG A 20 -2.41 -18.90 -9.33
C ARG A 20 -3.69 -18.58 -10.07
N VAL A 21 -4.27 -19.59 -10.71
CA VAL A 21 -5.62 -19.50 -11.30
C VAL A 21 -6.56 -20.36 -10.49
N LEU A 22 -7.64 -19.75 -9.99
CA LEU A 22 -8.73 -20.44 -9.32
C LEU A 22 -9.86 -20.70 -10.32
N THR A 23 -10.41 -21.90 -10.28
CA THR A 23 -11.42 -22.37 -11.22
C THR A 23 -12.70 -22.77 -10.50
N ALA A 24 -13.84 -22.62 -11.18
CA ALA A 24 -15.12 -23.18 -10.78
C ALA A 24 -15.62 -24.09 -11.89
N GLU A 25 -15.87 -25.37 -11.58
CA GLU A 25 -16.22 -26.39 -12.59
C GLU A 25 -15.23 -26.39 -13.77
N GLU A 26 -13.93 -26.38 -13.46
CA GLU A 26 -12.81 -26.39 -14.42
C GLU A 26 -12.65 -25.13 -15.29
N GLU A 27 -13.54 -24.14 -15.18
CA GLU A 27 -13.39 -22.85 -15.86
C GLU A 27 -12.73 -21.80 -14.95
N PRO A 28 -11.81 -20.98 -15.48
CA PRO A 28 -11.14 -19.93 -14.68
C PRO A 28 -12.14 -18.88 -14.21
N VAL A 29 -12.07 -18.54 -12.91
CA VAL A 29 -12.89 -17.47 -12.31
C VAL A 29 -12.09 -16.31 -11.76
N LEU A 30 -10.88 -16.58 -11.27
CA LEU A 30 -10.03 -15.59 -10.63
C LEU A 30 -8.55 -15.93 -10.84
N SER A 31 -7.79 -15.00 -11.39
CA SER A 31 -6.33 -15.10 -11.48
C SER A 31 -5.68 -14.22 -10.40
N LEU A 32 -4.70 -14.78 -9.69
CA LEU A 32 -3.94 -14.13 -8.65
C LEU A 32 -2.48 -13.98 -9.11
N SER A 33 -1.93 -12.77 -9.01
CA SER A 33 -0.51 -12.48 -9.19
C SER A 33 0.00 -11.79 -7.93
N LEU A 34 1.01 -12.36 -7.28
CA LEU A 34 1.59 -11.81 -6.06
C LEU A 34 3.08 -11.60 -6.27
N ARG A 35 3.54 -10.37 -6.06
CA ARG A 35 4.95 -10.05 -5.80
C ARG A 35 5.04 -9.65 -4.34
N ALA A 36 5.46 -10.58 -3.47
CA ALA A 36 5.53 -10.34 -2.02
C ALA A 36 6.95 -9.92 -1.58
N PRO A 37 7.09 -8.97 -0.64
CA PRO A 37 8.39 -8.62 -0.09
C PRO A 37 8.90 -9.71 0.87
N ALA A 38 10.15 -10.12 0.70
CA ALA A 38 10.85 -11.03 1.59
C ALA A 38 12.20 -10.44 2.02
N LEU A 39 12.51 -10.59 3.30
CA LEU A 39 13.78 -10.23 3.88
C LEU A 39 14.60 -11.47 4.17
N GLU A 40 15.87 -11.42 3.80
CA GLU A 40 16.86 -12.43 4.18
C GLU A 40 17.67 -11.98 5.39
N GLY A 41 18.13 -12.94 6.18
CA GLY A 41 19.05 -12.70 7.29
C GLY A 41 18.57 -13.22 8.64
N ASP A 42 19.54 -13.61 9.46
CA ASP A 42 19.30 -14.24 10.77
C ASP A 42 19.22 -13.24 11.93
N ALA A 43 19.26 -11.94 11.66
CA ALA A 43 19.06 -10.94 12.70
C ALA A 43 17.61 -11.01 13.22
N PRO A 44 17.38 -11.04 14.55
CA PRO A 44 16.03 -11.10 15.13
C PRO A 44 15.09 -9.99 14.63
N GLN A 45 15.62 -8.81 14.35
CA GLN A 45 14.92 -7.65 13.83
C GLN A 45 14.42 -7.89 12.40
N LEU A 46 15.30 -8.38 11.51
CA LEU A 46 14.94 -8.70 10.12
C LEU A 46 13.90 -9.82 10.06
N ARG A 47 14.04 -10.86 10.91
CA ARG A 47 13.00 -11.89 11.04
C ARG A 47 11.67 -11.34 11.51
N ARG A 48 11.66 -10.32 12.38
CA ARG A 48 10.41 -9.68 12.84
C ARG A 48 9.73 -8.95 11.68
N ILE A 49 10.47 -8.15 10.92
CA ILE A 49 9.94 -7.46 9.74
C ILE A 49 9.45 -8.47 8.70
N GLY A 50 10.23 -9.51 8.39
CA GLY A 50 9.85 -10.55 7.44
C GLY A 50 8.58 -11.31 7.85
N ARG A 51 8.37 -11.57 9.15
CA ARG A 51 7.08 -12.13 9.64
C ARG A 51 5.90 -11.20 9.42
N CYS A 52 6.10 -9.88 9.52
CA CYS A 52 5.06 -8.90 9.24
C CYS A 52 4.67 -8.91 7.75
N PHE A 53 5.65 -8.95 6.85
CA PHE A 53 5.41 -9.09 5.40
C PHE A 53 4.69 -10.38 5.06
N ALA A 54 5.12 -11.52 5.64
CA ALA A 54 4.46 -12.80 5.44
C ALA A 54 3.01 -12.77 5.93
N ARG A 55 2.74 -12.14 7.08
CA ARG A 55 1.37 -12.00 7.62
C ARG A 55 0.49 -11.12 6.72
N GLN A 56 1.00 -10.01 6.21
CA GLN A 56 0.25 -9.14 5.30
C GLN A 56 -0.07 -9.85 3.99
N THR A 57 0.92 -10.55 3.42
CA THR A 57 0.75 -11.36 2.21
C THR A 57 -0.31 -12.45 2.43
N GLN A 58 -0.27 -13.14 3.58
CA GLN A 58 -1.24 -14.17 3.93
C GLN A 58 -2.66 -13.60 4.11
N ALA A 59 -2.79 -12.37 4.63
CA ALA A 59 -4.09 -11.73 4.76
C ALA A 59 -4.72 -11.44 3.38
N TRP A 60 -3.93 -10.93 2.42
CA TRP A 60 -4.39 -10.73 1.05
C TRP A 60 -4.76 -12.05 0.37
N ARG A 61 -3.91 -13.07 0.51
CA ARG A 61 -4.22 -14.42 0.04
C ARG A 61 -5.55 -14.93 0.60
N ALA A 62 -5.75 -14.85 1.91
CA ALA A 62 -6.98 -15.33 2.55
C ALA A 62 -8.22 -14.57 2.05
N ARG A 63 -8.10 -13.25 1.82
CA ARG A 63 -9.17 -12.45 1.20
C ARG A 63 -9.49 -12.91 -0.22
N TRP A 64 -8.47 -13.21 -1.03
CA TRP A 64 -8.67 -13.55 -2.43
C TRP A 64 -9.13 -14.99 -2.65
N GLU A 65 -8.50 -15.94 -1.98
CA GLU A 65 -8.83 -17.36 -2.08
C GLU A 65 -10.14 -17.72 -1.36
N GLY A 66 -10.61 -16.86 -0.45
CA GLY A 66 -11.89 -17.01 0.22
C GLY A 66 -12.96 -16.07 -0.35
N PRO A 67 -13.20 -14.89 0.26
CA PRO A 67 -14.26 -13.97 -0.15
C PRO A 67 -14.28 -13.60 -1.64
N LEU A 68 -13.15 -13.20 -2.23
CA LEU A 68 -13.14 -12.76 -3.64
C LEU A 68 -13.43 -13.91 -4.60
N TYR A 69 -12.84 -15.09 -4.36
CA TYR A 69 -13.13 -16.30 -5.12
C TYR A 69 -14.61 -16.68 -5.05
N ALA A 70 -15.23 -16.68 -3.86
CA ALA A 70 -16.64 -16.97 -3.70
C ALA A 70 -17.53 -15.97 -4.48
N MET A 71 -17.18 -14.69 -4.43
CA MET A 71 -17.86 -13.65 -5.22
C MET A 71 -17.70 -13.86 -6.73
N ALA A 72 -16.51 -14.23 -7.20
CA ALA A 72 -16.26 -14.51 -8.62
C ALA A 72 -17.05 -15.73 -9.11
N CYS A 73 -17.15 -16.80 -8.31
CA CYS A 73 -17.99 -17.96 -8.60
C CYS A 73 -19.47 -17.58 -8.72
N ALA A 74 -19.99 -16.80 -7.77
CA ALA A 74 -21.38 -16.33 -7.81
C ALA A 74 -21.64 -15.44 -9.03
N ALA A 75 -20.69 -14.55 -9.38
CA ALA A 75 -20.80 -13.70 -10.56
C ALA A 75 -20.81 -14.52 -11.87
N ARG A 76 -19.98 -15.57 -11.95
CA ARG A 76 -20.01 -16.52 -13.08
C ARG A 76 -21.35 -17.24 -13.20
N GLN A 77 -21.87 -17.74 -12.08
CA GLN A 77 -23.16 -18.42 -12.06
C GLN A 77 -24.29 -17.50 -12.53
N ALA A 78 -24.33 -16.28 -12.00
CA ALA A 78 -25.32 -15.27 -12.41
C ALA A 78 -25.20 -14.91 -13.91
N ALA A 79 -23.97 -14.80 -14.45
CA ALA A 79 -23.75 -14.55 -15.87
C ALA A 79 -24.31 -15.70 -16.73
N ARG A 80 -24.09 -16.96 -16.32
CA ARG A 80 -24.63 -18.14 -17.00
C ARG A 80 -26.15 -18.19 -17.00
N GLU A 81 -26.78 -17.95 -15.86
CA GLU A 81 -28.25 -17.89 -15.73
C GLU A 81 -28.85 -16.81 -16.66
N GLN A 82 -28.11 -15.72 -16.87
CA GLN A 82 -28.50 -14.62 -17.76
C GLN A 82 -28.03 -14.82 -19.21
N SER A 83 -27.41 -15.96 -19.54
CA SER A 83 -26.81 -16.23 -20.87
C SER A 83 -25.84 -15.14 -21.33
N ARG A 84 -25.02 -14.61 -20.42
CA ARG A 84 -23.99 -13.59 -20.68
C ARG A 84 -22.59 -14.18 -20.54
N PRO A 85 -21.60 -13.65 -21.29
CA PRO A 85 -20.21 -14.02 -21.09
C PRO A 85 -19.75 -13.57 -19.71
N PHE A 86 -18.93 -14.40 -19.07
CA PHE A 86 -18.22 -14.07 -17.84
C PHE A 86 -16.74 -13.82 -18.16
N THR A 87 -16.22 -12.67 -17.74
CA THR A 87 -14.80 -12.35 -17.80
C THR A 87 -14.18 -12.69 -16.44
N PRO A 88 -13.17 -13.59 -16.36
CA PRO A 88 -12.48 -13.89 -15.12
C PRO A 88 -11.94 -12.65 -14.42
N TRP A 89 -12.01 -12.66 -13.10
CA TRP A 89 -11.51 -11.55 -12.28
C TRP A 89 -9.99 -11.66 -12.11
N THR A 90 -9.33 -10.57 -11.75
CA THR A 90 -7.91 -10.58 -11.39
C THR A 90 -7.69 -9.96 -10.02
N ALA A 91 -6.69 -10.46 -9.30
CA ALA A 91 -6.19 -9.83 -8.09
C ALA A 91 -4.66 -9.81 -8.12
N GLU A 92 -4.08 -8.66 -7.78
CA GLU A 92 -2.66 -8.39 -7.94
C GLU A 92 -2.11 -7.79 -6.64
N LEU A 93 -1.06 -8.37 -6.06
CA LEU A 93 -0.29 -7.78 -4.95
C LEU A 93 1.06 -7.36 -5.48
N ASP A 94 1.44 -6.12 -5.26
CA ASP A 94 2.76 -5.64 -5.60
C ASP A 94 3.38 -4.78 -4.49
N PHE A 95 4.71 -4.71 -4.44
CA PHE A 95 5.43 -3.81 -3.55
C PHE A 95 6.57 -3.09 -4.27
N THR A 96 6.91 -1.91 -3.76
CA THR A 96 8.09 -1.14 -4.14
C THR A 96 8.86 -0.75 -2.89
N VAL A 97 10.15 -1.09 -2.84
CA VAL A 97 11.05 -0.51 -1.82
C VAL A 97 11.30 0.95 -2.20
N THR A 98 10.88 1.87 -1.35
CA THR A 98 10.97 3.30 -1.60
C THR A 98 12.19 3.93 -0.92
N ARG A 99 12.73 3.27 0.10
CA ARG A 99 13.98 3.65 0.79
C ARG A 99 14.63 2.46 1.47
N SER A 100 15.95 2.32 1.37
CA SER A 100 16.73 1.37 2.18
C SER A 100 18.09 1.95 2.54
N GLY A 101 18.17 2.58 3.71
CA GLY A 101 19.37 3.30 4.13
C GLY A 101 19.19 4.13 5.39
N GLY A 102 20.29 4.43 6.07
CA GLY A 102 20.30 5.21 7.32
C GLY A 102 19.62 4.49 8.49
N GLY A 103 19.60 3.15 8.46
CA GLY A 103 18.93 2.32 9.46
C GLY A 103 17.41 2.24 9.30
N LEU A 104 16.87 2.73 8.18
CA LEU A 104 15.45 2.67 7.85
C LEU A 104 15.21 1.83 6.60
N LEU A 105 14.09 1.10 6.60
CA LEU A 105 13.51 0.47 5.42
C LEU A 105 12.11 1.04 5.23
N SER A 106 11.82 1.59 4.06
CA SER A 106 10.48 1.99 3.69
C SER A 106 10.05 1.33 2.39
N LEU A 107 8.78 0.94 2.33
CA LEU A 107 8.15 0.36 1.16
C LEU A 107 6.68 0.77 1.07
N ARG A 108 6.15 0.57 -0.12
CA ARG A 108 4.74 0.74 -0.44
C ARG A 108 4.23 -0.54 -1.06
N THR A 109 3.11 -1.04 -0.57
CA THR A 109 2.44 -2.24 -1.08
C THR A 109 1.09 -1.84 -1.67
N ASP A 110 0.81 -2.31 -2.88
CA ASP A 110 -0.37 -2.04 -3.67
C ASP A 110 -1.12 -3.36 -3.92
N ALA A 111 -2.38 -3.44 -3.50
CA ALA A 111 -3.25 -4.57 -3.73
C ALA A 111 -4.41 -4.13 -4.64
N ALA A 112 -4.56 -4.78 -5.78
CA ALA A 112 -5.59 -4.46 -6.76
C ALA A 112 -6.56 -5.63 -6.96
N GLU A 113 -7.86 -5.34 -7.03
CA GLU A 113 -8.91 -6.30 -7.38
C GLU A 113 -9.66 -5.78 -8.62
N ARG A 114 -9.72 -6.58 -9.68
CA ARG A 114 -10.43 -6.26 -10.92
C ARG A 114 -11.56 -7.25 -11.16
N HIS A 115 -12.79 -6.75 -11.13
CA HIS A 115 -13.98 -7.56 -11.40
C HIS A 115 -14.32 -7.50 -12.89
N GLY A 116 -13.88 -8.51 -13.65
CA GLY A 116 -14.06 -8.60 -15.10
C GLY A 116 -13.40 -7.41 -15.81
N ALA A 117 -14.16 -6.68 -16.64
CA ALA A 117 -13.67 -5.53 -17.39
C ALA A 117 -13.73 -4.19 -16.62
N ALA A 118 -14.07 -4.20 -15.33
CA ALA A 118 -14.12 -2.99 -14.51
C ALA A 118 -12.73 -2.38 -14.29
N ARG A 119 -12.69 -1.10 -13.88
CA ARG A 119 -11.45 -0.52 -13.33
C ARG A 119 -11.08 -1.26 -12.03
N PRO A 120 -9.78 -1.48 -11.78
CA PRO A 120 -9.36 -2.14 -10.54
C PRO A 120 -9.67 -1.26 -9.33
N LEU A 121 -10.11 -1.89 -8.24
CA LEU A 121 -10.12 -1.32 -6.91
C LEU A 121 -8.71 -1.45 -6.34
N LEU A 122 -8.09 -0.33 -5.95
CA LEU A 122 -6.73 -0.29 -5.45
C LEU A 122 -6.71 0.04 -3.95
N VAL A 123 -5.96 -0.74 -3.19
CA VAL A 123 -5.63 -0.48 -1.79
C VAL A 123 -4.11 -0.34 -1.67
N ARG A 124 -3.66 0.72 -0.99
CA ARG A 124 -2.24 0.98 -0.74
C ARG A 124 -1.95 0.93 0.76
N ALA A 125 -0.84 0.29 1.11
CA ALA A 125 -0.22 0.38 2.41
C ALA A 125 1.16 1.02 2.28
N GLY A 126 1.50 1.92 3.20
CA GLY A 126 2.85 2.43 3.37
C GLY A 126 3.44 1.88 4.66
N GLU A 127 4.68 1.42 4.61
CA GLU A 127 5.34 0.81 5.77
C GLU A 127 6.76 1.37 5.89
N THR A 128 7.10 1.85 7.08
CA THR A 128 8.46 2.29 7.42
C THR A 128 8.92 1.57 8.68
N TRP A 129 10.13 1.02 8.65
CA TRP A 129 10.70 0.14 9.67
C TRP A 129 12.05 0.66 10.14
N ASP A 130 12.29 0.61 11.44
CA ASP A 130 13.62 0.79 12.02
C ASP A 130 14.36 -0.55 11.97
N LEU A 131 15.48 -0.60 11.24
CA LEU A 131 16.27 -1.81 11.02
C LEU A 131 17.03 -2.28 12.26
N SER A 132 17.23 -1.39 13.25
CA SER A 132 17.97 -1.68 14.48
C SER A 132 17.13 -2.44 15.51
N SER A 133 15.81 -2.22 15.50
CA SER A 133 14.82 -2.78 16.42
C SER A 133 13.81 -3.71 15.74
N GLY A 134 13.63 -3.58 14.43
CA GLY A 134 12.65 -4.32 13.63
C GLY A 134 11.20 -3.92 13.91
N VAL A 135 10.97 -2.68 14.34
CA VAL A 135 9.63 -2.17 14.67
C VAL A 135 9.17 -1.13 13.64
N PRO A 136 7.86 -0.99 13.39
CA PRO A 136 7.34 0.09 12.57
C PRO A 136 7.67 1.45 13.18
N VAL A 137 8.08 2.39 12.34
CA VAL A 137 8.29 3.79 12.72
C VAL A 137 6.96 4.50 12.52
N PRO A 138 6.32 5.05 13.59
CA PRO A 138 5.13 5.86 13.40
C PRO A 138 5.50 7.22 12.81
N LEU A 139 4.61 7.82 12.02
CA LEU A 139 4.84 9.13 11.40
C LEU A 139 5.29 10.19 12.41
N SER A 140 4.74 10.18 13.62
CA SER A 140 5.10 11.12 14.69
C SER A 140 6.56 11.04 15.12
N ALA A 141 7.20 9.86 15.02
CA ALA A 141 8.59 9.67 15.42
C ALA A 141 9.57 10.34 14.46
N LEU A 142 9.12 10.73 13.26
CA LEU A 142 9.94 11.47 12.31
C LEU A 142 10.06 12.95 12.68
N PHE A 143 9.25 13.48 13.59
CA PHE A 143 9.23 14.92 13.89
C PHE A 143 9.67 15.21 15.33
N PRO A 144 10.50 16.24 15.55
CA PRO A 144 10.89 16.65 16.90
C PRO A 144 9.76 17.36 17.65
N ALA A 145 8.79 17.93 16.93
CA ALA A 145 7.78 18.83 17.49
C ALA A 145 6.43 18.15 17.78
N ARG A 146 5.80 18.54 18.89
CA ARG A 146 4.42 18.13 19.24
C ARG A 146 3.34 18.59 18.24
N ARG A 147 3.67 19.50 17.31
CA ARG A 147 2.74 20.07 16.31
C ARG A 147 2.84 19.47 14.91
N TRP A 148 3.54 18.33 14.76
CA TRP A 148 3.76 17.66 13.46
C TRP A 148 2.47 17.45 12.63
N ARG A 149 1.34 17.10 13.27
CA ARG A 149 0.04 16.92 12.58
C ARG A 149 -0.42 18.16 11.85
N ARG A 150 -0.22 19.35 12.45
CA ARG A 150 -0.60 20.61 11.81
C ARG A 150 0.30 20.88 10.62
N GLN A 151 1.61 20.70 10.79
CA GLN A 151 2.60 20.91 9.73
C GLN A 151 2.31 20.00 8.52
N VAL A 152 2.10 18.70 8.74
CA VAL A 152 1.83 17.74 7.67
C VAL A 152 0.53 18.07 6.95
N ARG A 153 -0.57 18.31 7.69
CA ARG A 153 -1.86 18.62 7.07
C ARG A 153 -1.83 19.94 6.29
N SER A 154 -1.21 20.98 6.83
CA SER A 154 -1.08 22.25 6.11
C SER A 154 -0.28 22.11 4.82
N ALA A 155 0.78 21.29 4.81
CA ALA A 155 1.54 21.01 3.59
C ALA A 155 0.72 20.21 2.55
N VAL A 156 -0.12 19.27 3.00
CA VAL A 156 -1.07 18.56 2.12
C VAL A 156 -2.11 19.53 1.54
N GLU A 157 -2.73 20.35 2.40
CA GLU A 157 -3.75 21.33 2.01
C GLU A 157 -3.22 22.34 0.98
N GLU A 158 -2.00 22.84 1.18
CA GLU A 158 -1.33 23.75 0.24
C GLU A 158 -1.09 23.08 -1.12
N GLN A 159 -0.63 21.82 -1.13
CA GLN A 159 -0.43 21.06 -2.36
C GLN A 159 -1.76 20.79 -3.07
N CYS A 160 -2.81 20.40 -2.36
CA CYS A 160 -4.16 20.23 -2.92
C CYS A 160 -4.66 21.53 -3.57
N ALA A 161 -4.57 22.66 -2.87
CA ALA A 161 -5.03 23.95 -3.37
C ALA A 161 -4.28 24.37 -4.66
N ARG A 162 -2.97 24.13 -4.70
CA ARG A 162 -2.15 24.39 -5.88
C ARG A 162 -2.55 23.51 -7.06
N ARG A 163 -2.69 22.19 -6.85
CA ARG A 163 -3.06 21.23 -7.91
C ARG A 163 -4.50 21.41 -8.40
N ALA A 164 -5.40 21.82 -7.52
CA ALA A 164 -6.78 22.14 -7.87
C ALA A 164 -6.87 23.43 -8.72
N SER A 165 -6.14 24.48 -8.34
CA SER A 165 -6.17 25.75 -9.08
C SER A 165 -5.44 25.70 -10.42
N SER A 166 -4.43 24.84 -10.58
CA SER A 166 -3.76 24.59 -11.85
C SER A 166 -4.53 23.65 -12.80
N GLY A 167 -5.54 22.92 -12.29
CA GLY A 167 -6.22 21.88 -13.05
C GLY A 167 -5.38 20.61 -13.27
N GLU A 168 -4.28 20.45 -12.53
CA GLU A 168 -3.41 19.26 -12.58
C GLU A 168 -4.13 18.01 -12.09
N PHE A 169 -5.06 18.16 -11.15
CA PHE A 169 -5.70 17.04 -10.46
C PHE A 169 -7.17 17.36 -10.15
N LEU A 170 -8.07 16.44 -10.50
CA LEU A 170 -9.50 16.61 -10.24
C LEU A 170 -9.87 16.13 -8.83
N PHE A 171 -9.90 17.05 -7.88
CA PHE A 171 -10.43 16.80 -6.54
C PHE A 171 -11.96 16.93 -6.46
N TYR A 172 -12.57 16.30 -5.46
CA TYR A 172 -13.96 16.60 -5.11
C TYR A 172 -14.12 18.03 -4.60
N GLU A 173 -15.29 18.64 -4.78
CA GLU A 173 -15.53 20.03 -4.34
C GLU A 173 -15.26 20.24 -2.84
N ASP A 174 -15.58 19.26 -2.00
CA ASP A 174 -15.38 19.29 -0.55
C ASP A 174 -14.02 18.72 -0.10
N TRP A 175 -13.03 18.66 -1.01
CA TRP A 175 -11.68 18.16 -0.68
C TRP A 175 -11.03 18.83 0.53
N PRO A 176 -11.19 20.13 0.84
CA PRO A 176 -10.52 20.73 2.01
C PRO A 176 -10.99 20.08 3.31
N ARG A 177 -12.29 19.77 3.40
CA ARG A 177 -12.88 19.09 4.56
C ARG A 177 -12.40 17.63 4.65
N ARG A 178 -12.36 16.93 3.51
CA ARG A 178 -11.91 15.53 3.42
C ARG A 178 -10.42 15.38 3.76
N ALA A 179 -9.57 16.27 3.25
CA ALA A 179 -8.14 16.28 3.57
C ALA A 179 -7.90 16.38 5.08
N ALA A 180 -8.68 17.18 5.80
CA ALA A 180 -8.56 17.26 7.25
C ALA A 180 -9.17 16.06 7.99
N ALA A 181 -10.33 15.57 7.55
CA ALA A 181 -11.10 14.52 8.23
C ALA A 181 -10.53 13.11 8.00
N ASP A 182 -10.04 12.84 6.80
CA ASP A 182 -9.56 11.53 6.36
C ASP A 182 -8.02 11.42 6.41
N PHE A 183 -7.35 12.39 7.03
CA PHE A 183 -5.92 12.31 7.30
C PHE A 183 -5.62 11.16 8.27
N ASP A 184 -4.90 10.17 7.79
CA ASP A 184 -4.45 9.01 8.56
C ASP A 184 -2.91 9.03 8.68
N PRO A 185 -2.35 9.09 9.90
CA PRO A 185 -0.91 9.07 10.10
C PRO A 185 -0.22 7.74 9.77
N ASP A 186 -0.98 6.67 9.50
CA ASP A 186 -0.43 5.40 9.04
C ASP A 186 -0.33 5.34 7.50
N ASN A 187 -0.98 6.27 6.78
CA ASN A 187 -0.92 6.36 5.32
C ASN A 187 0.28 7.20 4.85
N PHE A 188 1.47 6.69 5.12
CA PHE A 188 2.72 7.31 4.67
C PHE A 188 3.80 6.29 4.33
N TYR A 189 4.78 6.73 3.56
CA TYR A 189 6.05 6.04 3.39
C TYR A 189 7.16 7.07 3.14
N LEU A 190 8.43 6.64 3.22
CA LEU A 190 9.59 7.47 2.92
C LEU A 190 10.19 7.09 1.57
N THR A 191 10.54 8.09 0.78
CA THR A 191 11.53 7.94 -0.29
C THR A 191 12.91 8.36 0.22
N GLU A 192 13.93 8.28 -0.62
CA GLU A 192 15.25 8.81 -0.30
C GLU A 192 15.23 10.33 -0.03
N ASP A 193 14.31 11.06 -0.66
CA ASP A 193 14.29 12.54 -0.62
C ASP A 193 13.07 13.15 0.07
N ALA A 194 12.02 12.37 0.35
CA ALA A 194 10.74 12.90 0.82
C ALA A 194 10.00 11.97 1.79
N LEU A 195 9.21 12.60 2.65
CA LEU A 195 8.07 11.98 3.31
C LEU A 195 6.88 12.03 2.35
N VAL A 196 6.29 10.89 2.03
CA VAL A 196 5.10 10.82 1.18
C VAL A 196 3.88 10.50 2.03
N ILE A 197 2.89 11.38 1.99
CA ILE A 197 1.55 11.16 2.55
C ILE A 197 0.62 10.81 1.40
N PHE A 198 -0.21 9.78 1.56
CA PHE A 198 -1.19 9.41 0.56
C PHE A 198 -2.59 9.33 1.17
N TYR A 199 -3.63 9.49 0.33
CA TYR A 199 -5.02 9.26 0.74
C TYR A 199 -5.58 8.10 -0.06
N PRO A 200 -6.34 7.17 0.56
CA PRO A 200 -6.92 6.04 -0.15
C PRO A 200 -7.75 6.44 -1.37
N LEU A 201 -7.95 5.49 -2.28
CA LEU A 201 -8.78 5.66 -3.46
C LEU A 201 -10.18 6.18 -3.06
N HIS A 202 -10.73 7.10 -3.84
CA HIS A 202 -12.03 7.75 -3.57
C HIS A 202 -12.11 8.65 -2.33
N THR A 203 -11.00 8.88 -1.61
CA THR A 203 -11.03 9.77 -0.44
C THR A 203 -11.09 11.24 -0.87
N LEU A 204 -10.11 11.71 -1.66
CA LEU A 204 -10.03 13.13 -2.07
C LEU A 204 -10.47 13.40 -3.51
N CYS A 205 -10.46 12.36 -4.35
CA CYS A 205 -10.68 12.48 -5.80
C CYS A 205 -11.39 11.24 -6.37
N PRO A 206 -11.95 11.32 -7.59
CA PRO A 206 -12.47 10.15 -8.30
C PRO A 206 -11.37 9.11 -8.57
N ALA A 207 -11.76 7.84 -8.74
CA ALA A 207 -10.78 6.76 -9.02
C ALA A 207 -9.97 6.94 -10.31
N ALA A 208 -10.43 7.80 -11.25
CA ALA A 208 -9.67 8.12 -12.46
C ALA A 208 -8.33 8.80 -12.14
N GLU A 209 -8.24 9.51 -11.02
CA GLU A 209 -7.03 10.18 -10.54
C GLU A 209 -6.14 9.26 -9.68
N GLY A 210 -6.59 8.04 -9.40
CA GLY A 210 -5.86 7.08 -8.58
C GLY A 210 -5.74 7.48 -7.10
N ILE A 211 -4.63 7.08 -6.48
CA ILE A 211 -4.30 7.37 -5.08
C ILE A 211 -3.43 8.64 -5.05
N PRO A 212 -3.94 9.78 -4.53
CA PRO A 212 -3.17 11.02 -4.48
C PRO A 212 -2.03 10.93 -3.48
N GLU A 213 -0.84 11.34 -3.93
CA GLU A 213 0.40 11.40 -3.14
C GLU A 213 0.89 12.84 -2.98
N PHE A 214 1.32 13.17 -1.76
CA PHE A 214 1.81 14.47 -1.35
C PHE A 214 3.22 14.33 -0.79
N PHE A 215 4.15 15.03 -1.41
CA PHE A 215 5.58 14.93 -1.11
C PHE A 215 5.96 16.09 -0.19
N LEU A 216 6.45 15.76 0.99
CA LEU A 216 6.93 16.70 1.99
C LEU A 216 8.44 16.51 2.12
N PRO A 217 9.21 17.59 2.40
CA PRO A 217 10.60 17.44 2.76
C PRO A 217 10.77 16.46 3.92
N LEU A 218 11.85 15.67 3.90
CA LEU A 218 12.20 14.84 5.04
C LEU A 218 12.32 15.71 6.30
N PRO A 219 11.72 15.31 7.43
CA PRO A 219 11.88 16.01 8.67
C PRO A 219 13.36 16.06 9.09
N VAL A 220 13.81 17.23 9.54
CA VAL A 220 15.18 17.48 10.06
C VAL A 220 15.25 17.22 11.55
#